data_AF-A0A6J4PKD2-F1
#
_entry.id   AF-A0A6J4PKD2-F1
#
_cell.length_a   1.000
_cell.length_b   1.000
_cell.length_c   1.000
_cell.angle_alpha   90.00
_cell.angle_beta   90.00
_cell.angle_gamma   90.00
#
_symmetry.space_group_name_H-M   'P 1'
#
loop_
_entity.id
_entity.type
_entity.pdbx_description
1 polymer ?
#
loop_
_entity_poly.entity_id
_entity_poly.type
_entity_poly.pdbx_seq_one_letter_code
_entity_poly.pdbx_strand_id
1 'polypeptide(L)'
;MEARPERAGLLYTSLMPTTVRIKPELITEHRLRIEMYGLEDEDIENTIRMKGWAWVLARKSWAYAGEPDFIYRQIREVVIALPDISFREDSIEESIRTVEAKARSDEEREEGRELLRRAFEKSGQIDLAEQFL
;
A
#
# COMPACT_ATOMS: atom_id res chain seq x y z
N MET A 1 29.91 -18.71 36.50
CA MET A 1 28.47 -18.57 36.19
C MET A 1 28.34 -17.29 35.39
N GLU A 2 28.57 -17.38 34.08
CA GLU A 2 28.56 -16.22 33.19
C GLU A 2 27.12 -15.78 32.91
N ALA A 3 26.83 -14.54 33.25
CA ALA A 3 25.56 -13.90 32.93
C ALA A 3 25.48 -13.72 31.41
N ARG A 4 24.47 -14.34 30.78
CA ARG A 4 24.11 -14.07 29.39
C ARG A 4 23.53 -12.66 29.31
N PRO A 5 24.00 -11.78 28.41
CA PRO A 5 23.31 -10.51 28.19
C PRO A 5 21.96 -10.79 27.54
N GLU A 6 20.92 -10.24 28.15
CA GLU A 6 19.56 -10.20 27.64
C GLU A 6 19.58 -9.65 26.22
N ARG A 7 18.90 -10.36 25.31
CA ARG A 7 18.68 -9.90 23.93
C ARG A 7 17.85 -8.63 24.00
N ALA A 8 18.51 -7.48 23.97
CA ALA A 8 17.89 -6.21 23.71
C ALA A 8 17.09 -6.35 22.40
N GLY A 9 15.77 -6.25 22.52
CA GLY A 9 14.87 -6.25 21.38
C GLY A 9 15.32 -5.19 20.40
N LEU A 10 15.75 -5.65 19.22
CA LEU A 10 16.08 -4.81 18.09
C LEU A 10 14.79 -4.04 17.75
N LEU A 11 14.74 -2.75 18.10
CA LEU A 11 13.78 -1.83 17.53
C LEU A 11 14.08 -1.80 16.03
N TYR A 12 13.40 -2.66 15.27
CA TYR A 12 13.41 -2.66 13.81
C TYR A 12 12.69 -1.39 13.36
N THR A 13 13.38 -0.27 13.48
CA THR A 13 12.98 0.97 12.82
C THR A 13 13.58 0.87 11.43
N SER A 14 12.80 0.35 10.48
CA SER A 14 13.06 0.68 9.09
C SER A 14 13.08 2.20 9.01
N LEU A 15 14.27 2.78 8.80
CA LEU A 15 14.45 4.24 8.81
C LEU A 15 13.70 4.92 7.65
N MET A 16 13.14 4.13 6.72
CA MET A 16 12.22 4.61 5.70
C MET A 16 10.98 3.72 5.63
N PRO A 17 9.77 4.30 5.68
CA PRO A 17 8.54 3.54 5.49
C PRO A 17 8.50 2.99 4.05
N THR A 18 7.89 1.82 3.89
CA THR A 18 7.51 1.30 2.57
C THR A 18 6.54 2.31 1.95
N THR A 19 6.84 2.77 0.74
CA THR A 19 6.00 3.76 0.05
C THR A 19 5.13 3.11 -0.99
N VAL A 20 3.87 3.53 -1.07
CA VAL A 20 2.88 3.03 -2.03
C VAL A 20 2.42 4.13 -2.98
N ARG A 21 2.04 3.70 -4.19
CA ARG A 21 1.35 4.52 -5.18
C ARG A 21 0.27 3.67 -5.83
N ILE A 22 -0.88 4.26 -6.12
CA ILE A 22 -1.90 3.61 -6.94
C ILE A 22 -1.93 4.29 -8.29
N LYS A 23 -1.75 3.49 -9.34
CA LYS A 23 -1.62 3.95 -10.73
C LYS A 23 -2.67 3.26 -11.60
N PRO A 24 -3.19 3.94 -12.64
CA PRO A 24 -4.06 3.28 -13.60
C PRO A 24 -3.24 2.27 -14.41
N GLU A 25 -3.83 1.10 -14.69
CA GLU A 25 -3.33 0.24 -15.76
C GLU A 25 -4.01 0.69 -17.05
N LEU A 26 -3.22 1.17 -18.02
CA LEU A 26 -3.75 1.87 -19.20
C LEU A 26 -4.22 0.91 -20.30
N ILE A 27 -3.82 -0.37 -20.23
CA ILE A 27 -4.14 -1.38 -21.24
C ILE A 27 -5.60 -1.84 -21.12
N THR A 28 -6.22 -1.65 -19.95
CA THR A 28 -7.56 -2.16 -19.63
C THR A 28 -8.38 -1.10 -18.91
N GLU A 29 -9.69 -1.10 -19.14
CA GLU A 29 -10.60 -0.05 -18.68
C GLU A 29 -10.57 0.15 -17.17
N HIS A 30 -10.74 -0.92 -16.38
CA HIS A 30 -10.93 -0.82 -14.93
C HIS A 30 -9.74 -1.25 -14.09
N ARG A 31 -8.68 -1.81 -14.70
CA ARG A 31 -7.53 -2.24 -13.90
C ARG A 31 -6.71 -1.06 -13.41
N LEU A 32 -6.18 -1.26 -12.22
CA LEU A 32 -5.25 -0.39 -11.55
C LEU A 32 -4.15 -1.25 -10.93
N ARG A 33 -3.05 -0.60 -10.55
CA ARG A 33 -1.93 -1.23 -9.86
C ARG A 33 -1.54 -0.48 -8.60
N ILE A 34 -1.16 -1.23 -7.58
CA ILE A 34 -0.48 -0.72 -6.39
C ILE A 34 0.99 -1.01 -6.59
N GLU A 35 1.82 0.03 -6.61
CA GLU A 35 3.27 -0.07 -6.65
C GLU A 35 3.82 0.19 -5.25
N MET A 36 4.70 -0.69 -4.77
CA MET A 36 5.33 -0.63 -3.46
C MET A 36 6.84 -0.52 -3.62
N TYR A 37 7.45 0.38 -2.86
CA TYR A 37 8.87 0.70 -2.94
C TYR A 37 9.49 0.76 -1.54
N GLY A 38 10.79 0.48 -1.45
CA GLY A 38 11.51 0.59 -0.18
C GLY A 38 11.16 -0.55 0.79
N LEU A 39 10.88 -1.73 0.25
CA LEU A 39 10.71 -2.96 1.03
C LEU A 39 12.08 -3.40 1.56
N GLU A 40 12.49 -2.80 2.68
CA GLU A 40 13.74 -3.14 3.38
C GLU A 40 13.52 -4.08 4.56
N ASP A 41 12.29 -4.11 5.07
CA ASP A 41 11.84 -5.06 6.07
C ASP A 41 11.54 -6.42 5.40
N GLU A 42 12.33 -7.43 5.76
CA GLU A 42 12.23 -8.79 5.22
C GLU A 42 10.88 -9.46 5.56
N ASP A 43 10.26 -9.13 6.70
CA ASP A 43 8.96 -9.67 7.09
C ASP A 43 7.82 -9.07 6.25
N ILE A 44 7.89 -7.76 5.96
CA ILE A 44 6.95 -7.09 5.04
C ILE A 44 7.12 -7.65 3.63
N GLU A 45 8.36 -7.76 3.14
CA GLU A 45 8.64 -8.33 1.81
C GLU A 45 8.14 -9.78 1.69
N ASN A 46 8.43 -10.63 2.69
CA ASN A 46 7.97 -12.01 2.71
C ASN A 46 6.45 -12.09 2.75
N THR A 47 5.77 -11.22 3.51
CA THR A 47 4.30 -11.19 3.56
C THR A 47 3.70 -10.84 2.20
N ILE A 48 4.25 -9.84 1.52
CA ILE A 48 3.82 -9.45 0.16
C ILE A 48 4.03 -10.61 -0.82
N ARG A 49 5.19 -11.27 -0.75
CA ARG A 49 5.54 -12.41 -1.60
C ARG A 49 4.61 -13.61 -1.35
N MET A 50 4.34 -13.94 -0.09
CA MET A 50 3.48 -15.07 0.29
C MET A 50 2.02 -14.88 -0.12
N LYS A 51 1.54 -13.63 -0.21
CA LYS A 51 0.20 -13.34 -0.73
C LYS A 51 0.06 -13.67 -2.22
N GLY A 52 1.12 -14.02 -2.94
CA GLY A 52 1.07 -14.81 -4.19
C GLY A 52 0.66 -14.08 -5.48
N TRP A 53 0.36 -12.78 -5.42
CA TRP A 53 -0.12 -12.00 -6.57
C TRP A 53 0.72 -10.75 -6.87
N ALA A 54 1.75 -10.47 -6.07
CA ALA A 54 2.68 -9.39 -6.34
C ALA A 54 3.79 -9.88 -7.28
N TRP A 55 4.14 -9.08 -8.29
CA TRP A 55 5.34 -9.32 -9.09
C TRP A 55 6.43 -8.30 -8.76
N VAL A 56 7.67 -8.69 -8.99
CA VAL A 56 8.84 -7.82 -8.85
C VAL A 56 8.83 -6.80 -9.98
N LEU A 57 8.73 -5.51 -9.63
CA LEU A 57 8.88 -4.38 -10.53
C LEU A 57 10.36 -4.01 -10.70
N ALA A 58 11.13 -4.02 -9.61
CA ALA A 58 12.57 -3.79 -9.56
C ALA A 58 13.17 -4.40 -8.29
N ARG A 59 14.50 -4.35 -8.12
CA ARG A 59 15.31 -5.03 -7.06
C ARG A 59 14.80 -4.87 -5.61
N LYS A 60 13.91 -3.92 -5.32
CA LYS A 60 13.19 -3.69 -4.04
C LYS A 60 11.81 -3.04 -4.26
N SER A 61 11.13 -3.42 -5.34
CA SER A 61 9.84 -2.86 -5.71
C SER A 61 8.92 -3.93 -6.22
N TRP A 62 7.68 -3.90 -5.76
CA TRP A 62 6.69 -4.94 -6.00
C TRP A 62 5.38 -4.29 -6.44
N ALA A 63 4.61 -4.98 -7.27
CA ALA A 63 3.33 -4.47 -7.73
C ALA A 63 2.23 -5.53 -7.71
N TYR A 64 1.05 -5.10 -7.27
CA TYR A 64 -0.22 -5.80 -7.50
C TYR A 64 -0.95 -5.10 -8.64
N ALA A 65 -1.46 -5.80 -9.65
CA ALA A 65 -2.42 -5.20 -10.58
C ALA A 65 -3.60 -6.13 -10.89
N GLY A 66 -4.78 -5.54 -10.96
CA GLY A 66 -6.03 -6.28 -11.13
C GLY A 66 -7.21 -5.35 -11.24
N GLU A 67 -8.39 -5.96 -11.27
CA GLU A 67 -9.68 -5.28 -11.20
C GLU A 67 -9.89 -4.63 -9.81
N PRO A 68 -10.86 -3.71 -9.67
CA PRO A 68 -11.12 -2.99 -8.41
C PRO A 68 -11.27 -3.89 -7.19
N ASP A 69 -12.05 -4.96 -7.27
CA ASP A 69 -12.27 -5.92 -6.18
C ASP A 69 -10.97 -6.53 -5.64
N PHE A 70 -10.09 -6.94 -6.57
CA PHE A 70 -8.79 -7.51 -6.23
C PHE A 70 -7.90 -6.46 -5.55
N ILE A 71 -7.90 -5.22 -6.06
CA ILE A 71 -7.07 -4.12 -5.58
C ILE A 71 -7.54 -3.62 -4.22
N TYR A 72 -8.85 -3.48 -4.02
CA TYR A 72 -9.46 -3.08 -2.75
C TYR A 72 -9.12 -4.06 -1.64
N ARG A 73 -9.09 -5.36 -1.96
CA ARG A 73 -8.56 -6.39 -1.05
C ARG A 73 -7.09 -6.14 -0.68
N GLN A 74 -6.23 -5.76 -1.64
CA GLN A 74 -4.82 -5.47 -1.33
C GLN A 74 -4.67 -4.19 -0.49
N ILE A 75 -5.50 -3.16 -0.72
CA ILE A 75 -5.53 -1.96 0.15
C ILE A 75 -5.84 -2.38 1.60
N ARG A 76 -6.86 -3.23 1.81
CA ARG A 76 -7.21 -3.75 3.14
C ARG A 76 -6.08 -4.58 3.76
N GLU A 77 -5.57 -5.56 3.03
CA GLU A 77 -4.70 -6.59 3.60
C GLU A 77 -3.21 -6.25 3.62
N VAL A 78 -2.80 -5.25 2.84
CA VAL A 78 -1.40 -4.85 2.72
C VAL A 78 -1.26 -3.44 3.25
N VAL A 79 -1.87 -2.45 2.59
CA VAL A 79 -1.65 -1.03 2.92
C VAL A 79 -2.13 -0.68 4.32
N ILE A 80 -3.34 -1.12 4.69
CA ILE A 80 -3.93 -0.86 5.99
C ILE A 80 -3.37 -1.80 7.06
N ALA A 81 -3.29 -3.11 6.77
CA ALA A 81 -2.98 -4.11 7.79
C ALA A 81 -1.49 -4.19 8.18
N LEU A 82 -0.54 -3.87 7.27
CA LEU A 82 0.89 -3.96 7.57
C LEU A 82 1.41 -2.64 8.17
N PRO A 83 2.33 -2.70 9.15
CA PRO A 83 2.96 -1.49 9.72
C PRO A 83 3.86 -0.80 8.68
N ASP A 84 4.23 0.46 8.97
CA ASP A 84 5.27 1.18 8.22
C ASP A 84 5.06 1.28 6.69
N ILE A 85 3.79 1.25 6.27
CA ILE A 85 3.36 1.55 4.90
C ILE A 85 2.72 2.94 4.86
N SER A 86 3.20 3.77 3.93
CA SER A 86 2.72 5.13 3.65
C SER A 86 2.57 5.37 2.15
N PHE A 87 1.71 6.30 1.73
CA PHE A 87 1.65 6.77 0.36
C PHE A 87 2.77 7.75 0.07
N ARG A 88 3.32 7.73 -1.15
CA ARG A 88 4.20 8.81 -1.57
C ARG A 88 3.37 10.09 -1.75
N GLU A 89 3.78 11.19 -1.12
CA GLU A 89 3.00 12.44 -1.04
C GLU A 89 2.53 12.96 -2.41
N ASP A 90 3.44 12.99 -3.40
CA ASP A 90 3.15 13.44 -4.76
C ASP A 90 2.21 12.51 -5.56
N SER A 91 1.82 11.37 -4.99
CA SER A 91 0.96 10.37 -5.61
C SER A 91 -0.41 10.23 -4.94
N ILE A 92 -0.68 10.97 -3.87
CA ILE A 92 -1.95 10.88 -3.12
C ILE A 92 -3.14 11.24 -4.03
N GLU A 93 -3.09 12.41 -4.68
CA GLU A 93 -4.13 12.89 -5.61
C GLU A 93 -4.39 11.89 -6.74
N GLU A 94 -3.32 11.41 -7.37
CA GLU A 94 -3.41 10.43 -8.46
C GLU A 94 -3.96 9.09 -7.98
N SER A 95 -3.62 8.66 -6.75
CA SER A 95 -4.13 7.42 -6.18
C SER A 95 -5.63 7.50 -5.97
N ILE A 96 -6.12 8.63 -5.44
CA ILE A 96 -7.56 8.90 -5.26
C ILE A 96 -8.27 8.90 -6.60
N ARG A 97 -7.80 9.73 -7.54
CA ARG A 97 -8.38 9.83 -8.88
C ARG A 97 -8.38 8.51 -9.63
N THR A 98 -7.33 7.71 -9.47
CA THR A 98 -7.24 6.39 -10.10
C THR A 98 -8.33 5.46 -9.57
N VAL A 99 -8.48 5.36 -8.24
CA VAL A 99 -9.51 4.51 -7.63
C VAL A 99 -10.91 4.94 -8.09
N GLU A 100 -11.19 6.24 -8.12
CA GLU A 100 -12.49 6.76 -8.52
C GLU A 100 -12.81 6.57 -10.00
N ALA A 101 -11.82 6.80 -10.86
CA ALA A 101 -11.98 6.70 -12.31
C ALA A 101 -12.04 5.25 -12.79
N LYS A 102 -11.44 4.32 -12.05
CA LYS A 102 -11.37 2.90 -12.41
C LYS A 102 -12.51 2.07 -11.82
N ALA A 103 -13.22 2.58 -10.81
CA ALA A 103 -14.42 1.96 -10.26
C ALA A 103 -15.48 1.67 -11.34
N ARG A 104 -16.14 0.52 -11.25
CA ARG A 104 -17.16 0.06 -12.23
C ARG A 104 -18.57 0.51 -11.86
N SER A 105 -18.77 0.92 -10.62
CA SER A 105 -20.04 1.39 -10.08
C SER A 105 -19.81 2.47 -9.03
N ASP A 106 -20.88 3.19 -8.67
CA ASP A 106 -20.82 4.17 -7.58
C ASP A 106 -20.58 3.50 -6.23
N GLU A 107 -21.08 2.28 -6.03
CA GLU A 107 -20.81 1.47 -4.83
C GLU A 107 -19.33 1.13 -4.71
N GLU A 108 -18.69 0.69 -5.80
CA GLU A 108 -17.24 0.43 -5.82
C GLU A 108 -16.43 1.72 -5.65
N ARG A 109 -16.93 2.86 -6.16
CA ARG A 109 -16.27 4.15 -5.98
C ARG A 109 -16.28 4.55 -4.51
N GLU A 110 -17.41 4.38 -3.84
CA GLU A 110 -17.55 4.69 -2.41
C GLU A 110 -16.71 3.74 -1.54
N GLU A 111 -16.74 2.42 -1.81
CA GLU A 111 -15.85 1.46 -1.13
C GLU A 111 -14.39 1.86 -1.31
N GLY A 112 -13.98 2.20 -2.53
CA GLY A 112 -12.63 2.65 -2.84
C GLY A 112 -12.22 3.90 -2.05
N ARG A 113 -13.09 4.90 -1.99
CA ARG A 113 -12.88 6.14 -1.21
C ARG A 113 -12.72 5.86 0.27
N GLU A 114 -13.60 5.05 0.85
CA GLU A 114 -13.55 4.68 2.27
C GLU A 114 -12.26 3.91 2.61
N LEU A 115 -11.85 2.99 1.73
CA LEU A 115 -10.58 2.27 1.89
C LEU A 115 -9.37 3.19 1.84
N LEU A 116 -9.36 4.15 0.91
CA LEU A 116 -8.28 5.15 0.84
C LEU A 116 -8.26 6.03 2.09
N ARG A 117 -9.43 6.52 2.53
CA ARG A 117 -9.55 7.31 3.76
C ARG A 117 -8.91 6.59 4.95
N ARG A 118 -9.31 5.34 5.19
CA ARG A 118 -8.76 4.50 6.27
C ARG A 118 -7.25 4.27 6.13
N ALA A 119 -6.76 4.11 4.90
CA ALA A 119 -5.33 3.95 4.63
C ALA A 119 -4.54 5.24 4.93
N PHE A 120 -5.10 6.40 4.62
CA PHE A 120 -4.51 7.71 4.95
C PHE A 120 -4.55 7.99 6.45
N GLU A 121 -5.65 7.68 7.14
CA GLU A 121 -5.75 7.79 8.60
C GLU A 121 -4.69 6.91 9.29
N LYS A 122 -4.57 5.64 8.86
CA LYS A 122 -3.57 4.70 9.40
C LYS A 122 -2.14 5.17 9.18
N SER A 123 -1.86 5.84 8.06
CA SER A 123 -0.51 6.32 7.72
C SER A 123 -0.22 7.73 8.24
N GLY A 124 -1.19 8.40 8.88
CA GLY A 124 -1.04 9.78 9.35
C GLY A 124 -1.02 10.81 8.21
N GLN A 125 -1.57 10.46 7.04
CA GLN A 125 -1.56 11.29 5.83
C GLN A 125 -2.93 11.86 5.46
N ILE A 126 -3.92 11.75 6.36
CA ILE A 126 -5.30 12.20 6.11
C ILE A 126 -5.37 13.70 5.82
N ASP A 127 -4.64 14.54 6.55
CA ASP A 127 -4.64 16.00 6.33
C ASP A 127 -4.16 16.38 4.92
N LEU A 128 -3.21 15.61 4.36
CA LEU A 128 -2.73 15.80 2.99
C LEU A 128 -3.74 15.28 1.95
N ALA A 129 -4.49 14.24 2.30
CA ALA A 129 -5.46 13.60 1.41
C ALA A 129 -6.81 14.31 1.37
N GLU A 130 -7.24 14.97 2.46
CA GLU A 130 -8.56 15.61 2.58
C GLU A 130 -8.82 16.67 1.51
N GLN A 131 -7.78 17.32 0.99
CA GLN A 131 -7.93 18.28 -0.12
C GLN A 131 -8.38 17.63 -1.45
N PHE A 132 -8.37 16.30 -1.53
CA PHE A 132 -8.67 15.52 -2.73
C PHE A 132 -9.82 14.50 -2.59
N LEU A 133 -10.27 14.20 -1.36
CA LEU A 133 -11.39 13.27 -1.06
C LEU A 133 -12.76 13.95 -1.21
#